data_AF-A0A2V8NE21-F1
#
_entry.id   AF-A0A2V8NE21-F1
#
_cell.length_a   1.000
_cell.length_b   1.000
_cell.length_c   1.000
_cell.angle_alpha   90.00
_cell.angle_beta   90.00
_cell.angle_gamma   90.00
#
_symmetry.space_group_name_H-M   'P 1'
#
loop_
_entity.id
_entity.type
_entity.pdbx_description
1 polymer ?
#
loop_
_entity_poly.entity_id
_entity_poly.type
_entity_poly.pdbx_seq_one_letter_code
_entity_poly.pdbx_strand_id
1 'polypeptide(L)'
;MSTLCLPFFNPKCNEVTTDNPEIKNPLNKLEESVTNVGKSWGGSWLGYQSHVYYEGLRPPPAGARFGKEWGLMRQGFMLGDTTGEWEEFNPDDVKQHIYKIAGNPNLKPVEEFSEKAKNLFDDSRAEVISLLTSTLEERNDDFLSKLKSETEELKTYDASDYLNYWQPSGASITRDMTALSQGMKSPPHLKLLAEIRALQSPFHSCGELSKIAKRAASHLAKRERRFRKSQEIGTNIFIGHGRSLQWKELKDFIQDKLGLPWDEFNRIPVAGITNIARLSQMLNDAAIAFLILTAEDEQADGKIQARMNVIHEAGLFQGKLGFTRAIILLEEGCEEFSNIQGLGQIRFPKGNIKAAFQDVRDVLEREGLI
;
A
#
# COMPACT_ATOMS: atom_id res chain seq x y z
N MET A 1 -13.61 -20.78 -15.49
CA MET A 1 -13.27 -21.07 -14.08
C MET A 1 -11.96 -20.39 -13.79
N SER A 2 -12.04 -19.25 -13.10
CA SER A 2 -10.95 -18.34 -12.82
C SER A 2 -9.90 -19.06 -11.98
N THR A 3 -8.73 -19.28 -12.55
CA THR A 3 -7.57 -19.84 -11.85
C THR A 3 -7.07 -18.80 -10.86
N LEU A 4 -7.69 -18.74 -9.68
CA LEU A 4 -7.13 -18.07 -8.51
C LEU A 4 -5.79 -18.75 -8.22
N CYS A 5 -4.71 -18.09 -8.64
CA CYS A 5 -3.37 -18.37 -8.16
C CYS A 5 -3.38 -18.03 -6.67
N LEU A 6 -3.82 -18.97 -5.84
CA LEU A 6 -3.79 -18.89 -4.39
C LEU A 6 -2.32 -18.85 -3.97
N PRO A 7 -1.81 -17.73 -3.40
CA PRO A 7 -0.41 -17.59 -3.02
C PRO A 7 0.03 -18.66 -1.99
N PHE A 8 -0.93 -19.27 -1.30
CA PHE A 8 -0.76 -20.30 -0.26
C PHE A 8 -0.22 -21.66 -0.76
N PHE A 9 -0.07 -21.85 -2.08
CA PHE A 9 0.32 -23.14 -2.66
C PHE A 9 1.61 -23.09 -3.49
N ASN A 10 2.27 -21.94 -3.54
CA ASN A 10 3.56 -21.79 -4.20
C ASN A 10 4.68 -21.90 -3.15
N PRO A 11 5.65 -22.83 -3.28
CA PRO A 11 6.79 -22.96 -2.35
C PRO A 11 7.70 -21.72 -2.30
N LYS A 12 7.46 -20.71 -3.13
CA LYS A 12 8.16 -19.41 -3.09
C LYS A 12 7.55 -18.38 -2.13
N CYS A 13 6.42 -18.64 -1.48
CA CYS A 13 5.78 -17.73 -0.52
C CYS A 13 6.33 -17.85 0.92
N ASN A 14 7.65 -17.95 1.07
CA ASN A 14 8.32 -18.20 2.36
C ASN A 14 8.73 -16.93 3.15
N GLU A 15 8.34 -15.72 2.73
CA GLU A 15 8.90 -14.48 3.29
C GLU A 15 8.15 -13.88 4.50
N VAL A 16 7.11 -14.55 5.01
CA VAL A 16 6.42 -14.11 6.25
C VAL A 16 6.38 -15.28 7.24
N THR A 17 7.55 -15.69 7.69
CA THR A 17 7.69 -16.53 8.89
C THR A 17 8.17 -15.64 10.04
N THR A 18 7.78 -15.98 11.27
CA THR A 18 8.30 -15.28 12.45
C THR A 18 9.82 -15.37 12.45
N ASP A 19 10.53 -14.25 12.58
CA ASP A 19 11.99 -14.26 12.75
C ASP A 19 12.43 -14.83 14.10
N ASN A 20 11.49 -15.23 14.96
CA ASN A 20 11.77 -15.93 16.20
C ASN A 20 12.41 -17.30 15.91
N PRO A 21 13.70 -17.52 16.27
CA PRO A 21 14.40 -18.77 16.03
C PRO A 21 13.78 -19.97 16.77
N GLU A 22 13.09 -19.75 17.89
CA GLU A 22 12.38 -20.81 18.63
C GLU A 22 11.18 -21.38 17.85
N ILE A 23 10.64 -20.61 16.89
CA ILE A 23 9.53 -21.02 16.03
C ILE A 23 10.06 -21.51 14.68
N LYS A 24 10.97 -20.73 14.08
CA LYS A 24 11.48 -20.96 12.73
C LYS A 24 12.34 -22.21 12.60
N ASN A 25 13.24 -22.45 13.56
CA ASN A 25 14.17 -23.58 13.51
C ASN A 25 13.50 -24.96 13.58
N PRO A 26 12.57 -25.24 14.52
CA PRO A 26 11.94 -26.56 14.59
C PRO A 26 11.07 -26.84 13.35
N LEU A 27 10.34 -25.85 12.84
CA LEU A 27 9.53 -26.01 11.63
C LEU A 27 10.40 -26.25 10.40
N ASN A 28 11.48 -25.49 10.20
CA ASN A 28 12.37 -25.68 9.05
C ASN A 28 13.03 -27.06 9.04
N LYS A 29 13.53 -27.54 10.19
CA LYS A 29 14.12 -28.88 10.29
C LYS A 29 13.11 -29.97 9.92
N LEU A 30 11.88 -29.83 10.39
CA LEU A 30 10.83 -30.79 10.11
C LEU A 30 10.38 -30.72 8.64
N GLU A 31 10.22 -29.52 8.09
CA GLU A 31 9.87 -29.30 6.68
C GLU A 31 10.94 -29.88 5.73
N GLU A 32 12.22 -29.65 6.01
CA GLU A 32 13.34 -30.23 5.26
C GLU A 32 13.33 -31.76 5.33
N SER A 33 13.09 -32.32 6.51
CA SER A 33 13.02 -33.77 6.74
C SER A 33 11.83 -34.41 6.01
N VAL A 34 10.65 -33.80 6.09
CA VAL A 34 9.45 -34.19 5.34
C VAL A 34 9.72 -34.16 3.84
N THR A 35 10.34 -33.08 3.35
CA THR A 35 10.67 -32.92 1.92
C THR A 35 11.64 -34.00 1.45
N ASN A 36 12.62 -34.36 2.27
CA ASN A 36 13.59 -35.40 1.94
C ASN A 36 12.95 -36.79 1.91
N VAL A 37 12.12 -37.14 2.89
CA VAL A 37 11.38 -38.42 2.88
C VAL A 37 10.38 -38.46 1.73
N GLY A 38 9.74 -37.34 1.38
CA GLY A 38 8.81 -37.25 0.25
C GLY A 38 9.43 -37.63 -1.10
N LYS A 39 10.75 -37.51 -1.26
CA LYS A 39 11.48 -37.96 -2.48
C LYS A 39 11.45 -39.48 -2.66
N SER A 40 11.17 -40.24 -1.61
CA SER A 40 11.02 -41.70 -1.66
C SER A 40 9.60 -42.16 -1.98
N TRP A 41 8.61 -41.25 -2.03
CA TRP A 41 7.20 -41.62 -2.18
C TRP A 41 6.82 -42.03 -3.61
N GLY A 42 6.00 -43.08 -3.75
CA GLY A 42 5.53 -43.60 -5.04
C GLY A 42 4.55 -42.69 -5.79
N GLY A 43 4.07 -41.61 -5.16
CA GLY A 43 3.30 -40.57 -5.85
C GLY A 43 1.80 -40.84 -6.01
N SER A 44 1.26 -41.93 -5.46
CA SER A 44 -0.16 -42.27 -5.54
C SER A 44 -0.89 -41.84 -4.26
N TRP A 45 -2.09 -41.29 -4.36
CA TRP A 45 -2.97 -41.01 -3.21
C TRP A 45 -3.98 -42.14 -2.96
N LEU A 46 -3.92 -43.22 -3.73
CA LEU A 46 -4.98 -44.22 -3.76
C LEU A 46 -4.73 -45.35 -2.76
N GLY A 47 -5.62 -45.52 -1.79
CA GLY A 47 -5.61 -46.63 -0.85
C GLY A 47 -4.25 -46.82 -0.17
N TYR A 48 -3.82 -48.07 -0.09
CA TYR A 48 -2.51 -48.44 0.46
C TYR A 48 -1.33 -47.87 -0.35
N GLN A 49 -1.51 -47.57 -1.64
CA GLN A 49 -0.45 -46.96 -2.46
C GLN A 49 -0.05 -45.56 -1.95
N SER A 50 -0.94 -44.88 -1.21
CA SER A 50 -0.60 -43.63 -0.51
C SER A 50 0.49 -43.78 0.55
N HIS A 51 0.74 -45.01 0.98
CA HIS A 51 1.74 -45.36 1.98
C HIS A 51 2.95 -46.09 1.37
N VAL A 52 3.07 -46.14 0.03
CA VAL A 52 4.20 -46.80 -0.63
C VAL A 52 5.36 -45.84 -0.82
N TYR A 53 6.51 -46.24 -0.29
CA TYR A 53 7.77 -45.53 -0.41
C TYR A 53 8.86 -46.50 -0.86
N TYR A 54 9.96 -45.96 -1.37
CA TYR A 54 11.13 -46.74 -1.71
C TYR A 54 11.89 -47.17 -0.44
N GLU A 55 12.45 -48.37 -0.47
CA GLU A 55 13.08 -49.07 0.66
C GLU A 55 13.94 -48.15 1.53
N GLY A 56 13.67 -48.17 2.84
CA GLY A 56 14.40 -47.37 3.81
C GLY A 56 14.14 -45.85 3.72
N LEU A 57 13.04 -45.43 3.07
CA LEU A 57 12.62 -44.03 2.89
C LEU A 57 13.68 -43.17 2.17
N ARG A 58 14.52 -43.80 1.33
CA ARG A 58 15.53 -43.12 0.51
C ARG A 58 15.00 -42.81 -0.89
N PRO A 59 15.51 -41.78 -1.57
CA PRO A 59 15.13 -41.52 -2.96
C PRO A 59 15.39 -42.75 -3.86
N PRO A 60 14.47 -43.10 -4.77
CA PRO A 60 14.66 -44.23 -5.66
C PRO A 60 15.85 -43.98 -6.61
N PRO A 61 16.70 -45.00 -6.88
CA PRO A 61 17.77 -44.89 -7.86
C PRO A 61 17.21 -44.84 -9.30
N ALA A 62 18.07 -44.49 -10.25
CA ALA A 62 17.70 -44.50 -11.67
C ALA A 62 17.17 -45.88 -12.10
N GLY A 63 16.03 -45.88 -12.78
CA GLY A 63 15.36 -47.11 -13.25
C GLY A 63 14.36 -47.73 -12.25
N ALA A 64 14.36 -47.31 -10.98
CA ALA A 64 13.30 -47.67 -10.04
C ALA A 64 12.06 -46.79 -10.24
N ARG A 65 10.89 -47.40 -10.40
CA ARG A 65 9.63 -46.72 -10.66
C ARG A 65 8.48 -47.44 -9.98
N PHE A 66 7.64 -46.70 -9.27
CA PHE A 66 6.39 -47.23 -8.75
C PHE A 66 5.29 -47.13 -9.81
N GLY A 67 4.73 -48.27 -10.22
CA GLY A 67 3.64 -48.34 -11.18
C GLY A 67 2.29 -48.15 -10.50
N LYS A 68 1.78 -46.90 -10.43
CA LYS A 68 0.47 -46.58 -9.80
C LYS A 68 -0.72 -47.36 -10.39
N GLU A 69 -0.59 -47.80 -11.64
CA GLU A 69 -1.60 -48.62 -12.31
C GLU A 69 -1.68 -50.04 -11.72
N TRP A 70 -0.55 -50.60 -11.28
CA TRP A 70 -0.43 -52.00 -10.86
C TRP A 70 -0.13 -52.17 -9.36
N GLY A 71 0.29 -51.10 -8.68
CA GLY A 71 0.65 -51.13 -7.26
C GLY A 71 1.84 -52.06 -6.97
N LEU A 72 1.75 -52.79 -5.86
CA LEU A 72 2.73 -53.81 -5.43
C LEU A 72 2.40 -55.22 -5.94
N MET A 73 1.44 -55.36 -6.87
CA MET A 73 1.07 -56.68 -7.41
C MET A 73 2.25 -57.32 -8.16
N ARG A 74 2.78 -58.44 -7.62
CA ARG A 74 3.77 -59.28 -8.30
C ARG A 74 3.04 -60.31 -9.17
N GLN A 75 2.68 -59.95 -10.40
CA GLN A 75 1.83 -60.80 -11.24
C GLN A 75 2.62 -61.83 -12.07
N GLY A 76 3.26 -62.81 -11.44
CA GLY A 76 3.83 -63.97 -12.16
C GLY A 76 4.63 -63.61 -13.42
N PHE A 77 4.48 -64.37 -14.52
CA PHE A 77 5.20 -64.16 -15.80
C PHE A 77 4.88 -62.84 -16.55
N MET A 78 3.95 -62.02 -16.05
CA MET A 78 3.70 -60.67 -16.57
C MET A 78 4.30 -59.64 -15.61
N LEU A 79 5.44 -59.07 -16.02
CA LEU A 79 6.11 -57.99 -15.29
C LEU A 79 5.13 -56.82 -15.08
N GLY A 80 4.67 -56.62 -13.84
CA GLY A 80 4.00 -55.37 -13.46
C GLY A 80 4.92 -54.17 -13.67
N ASP A 81 4.35 -52.98 -13.89
CA ASP A 81 5.10 -51.73 -14.19
C ASP A 81 5.93 -51.18 -13.00
N THR A 82 5.92 -51.87 -11.85
CA THR A 82 6.70 -51.50 -10.66
C THR A 82 8.10 -52.13 -10.70
N THR A 83 9.13 -51.30 -10.69
CA THR A 83 10.54 -51.70 -10.71
C THR A 83 11.30 -51.17 -9.49
N GLY A 84 12.09 -52.03 -8.86
CA GLY A 84 12.87 -51.71 -7.65
C GLY A 84 12.16 -52.07 -6.35
N GLU A 85 12.82 -51.78 -5.23
CA GLU A 85 12.41 -52.14 -3.87
C GLU A 85 11.41 -51.13 -3.29
N TRP A 86 10.15 -51.22 -3.72
CA TRP A 86 9.04 -50.43 -3.16
C TRP A 86 8.29 -51.24 -2.10
N GLU A 87 7.98 -50.60 -0.97
CA GLU A 87 7.28 -51.24 0.13
C GLU A 87 6.19 -50.32 0.72
N GLU A 88 5.14 -50.93 1.25
CA GLU A 88 4.13 -50.21 2.03
C GLU A 88 4.65 -49.99 3.44
N PHE A 89 4.61 -48.73 3.91
CA PHE A 89 5.02 -48.37 5.26
C PHE A 89 3.81 -48.12 6.15
N ASN A 90 3.94 -48.43 7.44
CA ASN A 90 3.01 -47.94 8.45
C ASN A 90 3.11 -46.39 8.51
N PRO A 91 1.97 -45.65 8.45
CA PRO A 91 1.96 -44.20 8.57
C PRO A 91 2.69 -43.64 9.79
N ASP A 92 2.56 -44.30 10.94
CA ASP A 92 3.19 -43.87 12.18
C ASP A 92 4.71 -44.04 12.14
N ASP A 93 5.20 -45.10 11.51
CA ASP A 93 6.64 -45.33 11.33
C ASP A 93 7.26 -44.27 10.41
N VAL A 94 6.56 -43.88 9.34
CA VAL A 94 7.00 -42.78 8.47
C VAL A 94 7.06 -41.47 9.26
N LYS A 95 6.03 -41.16 10.05
CA LYS A 95 5.99 -39.95 10.89
C LYS A 95 7.14 -39.97 11.90
N GLN A 96 7.32 -41.07 12.64
CA GLN A 96 8.39 -41.23 13.63
C GLN A 96 9.78 -41.12 12.99
N HIS A 97 9.99 -41.70 11.81
CA HIS A 97 11.25 -41.57 11.08
C HIS A 97 11.55 -40.12 10.74
N ILE A 98 10.57 -39.38 10.21
CA ILE A 98 10.71 -37.96 9.89
C ILE A 98 11.08 -37.14 11.14
N TYR A 99 10.39 -37.36 12.26
CA TYR A 99 10.72 -36.68 13.52
C TYR A 99 12.13 -37.01 13.99
N LYS A 100 12.54 -38.28 13.90
CA LYS A 100 13.87 -38.74 14.31
C LYS A 100 14.98 -38.05 13.50
N ILE A 101 14.87 -37.99 12.17
CA ILE A 101 15.88 -37.32 11.33
C ILE A 101 15.85 -35.80 11.48
N ALA A 102 14.70 -35.21 11.84
CA ALA A 102 14.58 -33.79 12.19
C ALA A 102 15.19 -33.44 13.57
N GLY A 103 15.63 -34.44 14.34
CA GLY A 103 16.16 -34.27 15.69
C GLY A 103 15.09 -34.12 16.76
N ASN A 104 13.90 -34.69 16.54
CA ASN A 104 12.73 -34.66 17.43
C ASN A 104 12.41 -33.25 17.96
N PRO A 105 12.13 -32.28 17.07
CA PRO A 105 11.85 -30.91 17.48
C PRO A 105 10.60 -30.84 18.37
N ASN A 106 10.66 -30.03 19.42
CA ASN A 106 9.49 -29.71 20.24
C ASN A 106 8.63 -28.66 19.53
N LEU A 107 7.41 -29.02 19.13
CA LEU A 107 6.47 -28.13 18.46
C LEU A 107 5.52 -27.40 19.40
N LYS A 108 5.47 -27.74 20.69
CA LYS A 108 4.53 -27.13 21.64
C LYS A 108 4.62 -25.59 21.66
N PRO A 109 5.82 -24.96 21.69
CA PRO A 109 5.90 -23.50 21.59
C PRO A 109 5.31 -22.97 20.29
N VAL A 110 5.56 -23.66 19.17
CA VAL A 110 5.05 -23.27 17.85
C VAL A 110 3.52 -23.31 17.82
N GLU A 111 2.91 -24.36 18.37
CA GLU A 111 1.46 -24.52 18.50
C GLU A 111 0.85 -23.36 19.30
N GLU A 112 1.40 -23.06 20.49
CA GLU A 112 0.95 -21.97 21.35
C GLU A 112 1.08 -20.60 20.67
N PHE A 113 2.16 -20.36 19.93
CA PHE A 113 2.34 -19.10 19.18
C PHE A 113 1.43 -19.01 17.97
N SER A 114 1.20 -20.12 17.26
CA SER A 114 0.31 -20.17 16.09
C SER A 114 -1.13 -19.87 16.50
N GLU A 115 -1.59 -20.43 17.62
CA GLU A 115 -2.91 -20.13 18.19
C GLU A 115 -3.06 -18.64 18.56
N LYS A 116 -2.06 -18.07 19.24
CA LYS A 116 -2.05 -16.62 19.54
C LYS A 116 -2.09 -15.77 18.27
N ALA A 117 -1.31 -16.14 17.26
CA ALA A 117 -1.27 -15.43 15.98
C ALA A 117 -2.62 -15.53 15.24
N LYS A 118 -3.30 -16.68 15.33
CA LYS A 118 -4.63 -16.86 14.74
C LYS A 118 -5.66 -15.94 15.40
N ASN A 119 -5.71 -15.91 16.73
CA ASN A 119 -6.63 -15.02 17.45
C ASN A 119 -6.36 -13.54 17.11
N LEU A 120 -5.09 -13.14 17.08
CA LEU A 120 -4.70 -11.80 16.67
C LEU A 120 -5.12 -11.47 15.24
N PHE A 121 -4.96 -12.42 14.30
CA PHE A 121 -5.39 -12.27 12.92
C PHE A 121 -6.90 -12.05 12.83
N ASP A 122 -7.69 -12.91 13.48
CA ASP A 122 -9.15 -12.87 13.43
C ASP A 122 -9.68 -11.53 13.99
N ASP A 123 -9.17 -11.09 15.14
CA ASP A 123 -9.53 -9.82 15.78
C ASP A 123 -9.13 -8.63 14.89
N SER A 124 -7.87 -8.59 14.44
CA SER A 124 -7.35 -7.49 13.62
C SER A 124 -8.04 -7.41 12.26
N ARG A 125 -8.39 -8.56 11.66
CA ARG A 125 -9.09 -8.62 10.38
C ARG A 125 -10.48 -8.04 10.52
N ALA A 126 -11.21 -8.40 11.58
CA ALA A 126 -12.53 -7.85 11.86
C ALA A 126 -12.46 -6.32 12.05
N GLU A 127 -11.47 -5.83 12.79
CA GLU A 127 -11.26 -4.39 13.02
C GLU A 127 -10.97 -3.64 11.70
N VAL A 128 -10.04 -4.15 10.88
CA VAL A 128 -9.70 -3.52 9.58
C VAL A 128 -10.91 -3.49 8.65
N ILE A 129 -11.70 -4.57 8.58
CA ILE A 129 -12.94 -4.60 7.78
C ILE A 129 -13.92 -3.56 8.30
N SER A 130 -14.10 -3.45 9.62
CA SER A 130 -14.98 -2.44 10.23
C SER A 130 -14.56 -1.02 9.85
N LEU A 131 -13.28 -0.68 10.03
CA LEU A 131 -12.75 0.65 9.72
C LEU A 131 -12.88 1.01 8.23
N LEU A 132 -12.54 0.07 7.34
CA LEU A 132 -12.69 0.27 5.90
C LEU A 132 -14.15 0.44 5.49
N THR A 133 -15.07 -0.32 6.11
CA THR A 133 -16.50 -0.21 5.86
C THR A 133 -17.02 1.17 6.25
N SER A 134 -16.76 1.62 7.49
CA SER A 134 -17.18 2.94 7.95
C SER A 134 -16.60 4.07 7.10
N THR A 135 -15.35 3.95 6.67
CA THR A 135 -14.71 4.96 5.82
C THR A 135 -15.34 5.03 4.42
N LEU A 136 -15.74 3.89 3.85
CA LEU A 136 -16.39 3.80 2.54
C LEU A 136 -17.85 4.27 2.56
N GLU A 137 -18.54 4.14 3.69
CA GLU A 137 -19.89 4.68 3.90
C GLU A 137 -19.90 6.22 3.84
N GLU A 138 -18.87 6.88 4.40
CA GLU A 138 -18.74 8.33 4.34
C GLU A 138 -18.48 8.83 2.92
N ARG A 139 -17.67 8.11 2.13
CA ARG A 139 -17.29 8.52 0.78
C ARG A 139 -16.74 7.37 -0.04
N ASN A 140 -17.23 7.22 -1.27
CA ASN A 140 -16.74 6.22 -2.20
C ASN A 140 -15.24 6.42 -2.52
N ASP A 141 -14.46 5.34 -2.46
CA ASP A 141 -13.03 5.31 -2.74
C ASP A 141 -12.64 3.92 -3.29
N ASP A 142 -12.47 3.83 -4.61
CA ASP A 142 -12.23 2.55 -5.30
C ASP A 142 -11.00 1.80 -4.78
N PHE A 143 -9.97 2.54 -4.34
CA PHE A 143 -8.77 1.93 -3.78
C PHE A 143 -9.06 1.27 -2.44
N LEU A 144 -9.78 1.96 -1.54
CA LEU A 144 -10.18 1.38 -0.25
C LEU A 144 -11.17 0.23 -0.42
N SER A 145 -12.09 0.32 -1.40
CA SER A 145 -13.00 -0.78 -1.75
C SER A 145 -12.24 -2.04 -2.17
N LYS A 146 -11.18 -1.88 -2.98
CA LYS A 146 -10.30 -3.00 -3.34
C LYS A 146 -9.59 -3.58 -2.11
N LEU A 147 -9.03 -2.74 -1.24
CA LEU A 147 -8.37 -3.21 -0.02
C LEU A 147 -9.32 -3.95 0.94
N LYS A 148 -10.58 -3.51 1.03
CA LYS A 148 -11.61 -4.20 1.82
C LYS A 148 -11.86 -5.60 1.27
N SER A 149 -12.06 -5.73 -0.04
CA SER A 149 -12.22 -7.04 -0.70
C SER A 149 -11.00 -7.94 -0.49
N GLU A 150 -9.78 -7.41 -0.65
CA GLU A 150 -8.54 -8.15 -0.35
C GLU A 150 -8.52 -8.64 1.11
N THR A 151 -8.97 -7.81 2.06
CA THR A 151 -9.04 -8.18 3.49
C THR A 151 -10.09 -9.26 3.76
N GLU A 152 -11.25 -9.19 3.11
CA GLU A 152 -12.34 -10.16 3.24
C GLU A 152 -11.94 -11.55 2.71
N GLU A 153 -11.09 -11.62 1.69
CA GLU A 153 -10.58 -12.89 1.15
C GLU A 153 -9.48 -13.53 2.00
N LEU A 154 -8.79 -12.75 2.85
CA LEU A 154 -7.77 -13.29 3.75
C LEU A 154 -8.38 -14.23 4.79
N LYS A 155 -7.74 -15.38 4.99
CA LYS A 155 -8.08 -16.35 6.04
C LYS A 155 -6.84 -17.15 6.47
N THR A 156 -6.95 -17.85 7.59
CA THR A 156 -6.01 -18.92 7.96
C THR A 156 -6.49 -20.25 7.41
N TYR A 157 -5.56 -21.15 7.12
CA TYR A 157 -5.85 -22.48 6.59
C TYR A 157 -5.45 -23.56 7.59
N ASP A 158 -6.27 -24.59 7.69
CA ASP A 158 -5.95 -25.77 8.49
C ASP A 158 -5.27 -26.87 7.66
N ALA A 159 -4.88 -27.97 8.30
CA ALA A 159 -4.21 -29.07 7.60
C ALA A 159 -5.11 -29.72 6.53
N SER A 160 -6.43 -29.75 6.77
CA SER A 160 -7.39 -30.31 5.81
C SER A 160 -7.49 -29.45 4.55
N ASP A 161 -7.45 -28.13 4.66
CA ASP A 161 -7.40 -27.21 3.52
C ASP A 161 -6.21 -27.51 2.60
N TYR A 162 -5.02 -27.70 3.18
CA TYR A 162 -3.81 -28.03 2.41
C TYR A 162 -3.91 -29.39 1.74
N LEU A 163 -4.39 -30.41 2.47
CA LEU A 163 -4.56 -31.75 1.92
C LEU A 163 -5.58 -31.78 0.78
N ASN A 164 -6.71 -31.10 0.94
CA ASN A 164 -7.75 -31.02 -0.09
C ASN A 164 -7.24 -30.36 -1.37
N TYR A 165 -6.35 -29.36 -1.24
CA TYR A 165 -5.74 -28.73 -2.41
C TYR A 165 -4.68 -29.61 -3.08
N TRP A 166 -3.82 -30.29 -2.31
CA TRP A 166 -2.78 -31.16 -2.89
C TRP A 166 -3.32 -32.48 -3.42
N GLN A 167 -4.49 -32.90 -2.94
CA GLN A 167 -5.14 -34.10 -3.43
C GLN A 167 -5.46 -33.95 -4.93
N PRO A 168 -5.02 -34.89 -5.78
CA PRO A 168 -5.29 -34.79 -7.21
C PRO A 168 -6.79 -34.97 -7.47
N SER A 169 -7.34 -34.11 -8.33
CA SER A 169 -8.71 -34.20 -8.82
C SER A 169 -8.78 -34.99 -10.14
N GLY A 170 -9.79 -35.86 -10.28
CA GLY A 170 -10.07 -36.58 -11.52
C GLY A 170 -10.06 -38.11 -11.36
N ALA A 171 -10.40 -38.82 -12.43
CA ALA A 171 -10.43 -40.27 -12.44
C ALA A 171 -9.01 -40.85 -12.43
N SER A 172 -8.71 -41.73 -11.46
CA SER A 172 -7.47 -42.49 -11.42
C SER A 172 -7.58 -43.71 -12.32
N ILE A 173 -6.67 -43.87 -13.29
CA ILE A 173 -6.57 -45.09 -14.09
C ILE A 173 -5.70 -46.07 -13.31
N THR A 174 -6.33 -47.11 -12.75
CA THR A 174 -5.63 -48.15 -11.99
C THR A 174 -6.29 -49.51 -12.18
N ARG A 175 -5.47 -50.55 -12.25
CA ARG A 175 -5.87 -51.97 -12.23
C ARG A 175 -5.74 -52.58 -10.84
N ASP A 176 -5.18 -51.82 -9.89
CA ASP A 176 -5.09 -52.19 -8.49
C ASP A 176 -6.43 -51.98 -7.78
N MET A 177 -7.29 -53.01 -7.85
CA MET A 177 -8.63 -52.97 -7.27
C MET A 177 -8.61 -52.82 -5.74
N THR A 178 -7.56 -53.30 -5.08
CA THR A 178 -7.39 -53.14 -3.63
C THR A 178 -7.21 -51.67 -3.30
N ALA A 179 -6.27 -50.98 -3.96
CA ALA A 179 -6.07 -49.55 -3.79
C ALA A 179 -7.34 -48.76 -4.13
N LEU A 180 -7.98 -49.08 -5.27
CA LEU A 180 -9.18 -48.40 -5.74
C LEU A 180 -10.34 -48.49 -4.74
N SER A 181 -10.59 -49.68 -4.18
CA SER A 181 -11.67 -49.90 -3.21
C SER A 181 -11.48 -49.11 -1.90
N GLN A 182 -10.23 -48.80 -1.54
CA GLN A 182 -9.90 -48.04 -0.33
C GLN A 182 -10.02 -46.53 -0.51
N GLY A 183 -10.28 -46.06 -1.73
CA GLY A 183 -10.46 -44.65 -2.04
C GLY A 183 -9.20 -43.79 -1.84
N MET A 184 -9.38 -42.48 -1.85
CA MET A 184 -8.27 -41.54 -1.68
C MET A 184 -7.85 -41.44 -0.22
N LYS A 185 -6.55 -41.53 0.04
CA LYS A 185 -5.93 -41.42 1.36
C LYS A 185 -4.76 -40.45 1.28
N SER A 186 -4.64 -39.59 2.29
CA SER A 186 -3.53 -38.63 2.37
C SER A 186 -2.23 -39.34 2.74
N PRO A 187 -1.15 -39.19 1.95
CA PRO A 187 0.15 -39.76 2.25
C PRO A 187 0.70 -39.25 3.60
N PRO A 188 1.35 -40.12 4.42
CA PRO A 188 1.84 -39.77 5.75
C PRO A 188 2.73 -38.51 5.79
N HIS A 189 3.70 -38.39 4.88
CA HIS A 189 4.58 -37.22 4.82
C HIS A 189 3.82 -35.94 4.41
N LEU A 190 2.80 -36.02 3.55
CA LEU A 190 1.96 -34.88 3.18
C LEU A 190 1.00 -34.46 4.30
N LYS A 191 0.49 -35.42 5.10
CA LYS A 191 -0.26 -35.08 6.33
C LYS A 191 0.61 -34.24 7.27
N LEU A 192 1.85 -34.69 7.50
CA LEU A 192 2.79 -33.94 8.34
C LEU A 192 3.17 -32.59 7.73
N LEU A 193 3.36 -32.51 6.40
CA LEU A 193 3.58 -31.23 5.72
C LEU A 193 2.39 -30.28 5.91
N ALA A 194 1.16 -30.78 5.81
CA ALA A 194 -0.05 -30.00 6.01
C ALA A 194 -0.16 -29.49 7.46
N GLU A 195 0.18 -30.32 8.46
CA GLU A 195 0.28 -29.91 9.87
C GLU A 195 1.27 -28.73 10.03
N ILE A 196 2.47 -28.83 9.43
CA ILE A 196 3.49 -27.77 9.45
C ILE A 196 2.96 -26.48 8.80
N ARG A 197 2.32 -26.58 7.62
CA ARG A 197 1.77 -25.42 6.91
C ARG A 197 0.63 -24.77 7.67
N ALA A 198 -0.23 -25.56 8.32
CA ALA A 198 -1.30 -25.06 9.17
C ALA A 198 -0.74 -24.25 10.35
N LEU A 199 0.34 -24.73 10.98
CA LEU A 199 1.04 -23.98 12.04
C LEU A 199 1.63 -22.66 11.51
N GLN A 200 2.11 -22.63 10.27
CA GLN A 200 2.67 -21.43 9.64
C GLN A 200 1.60 -20.43 9.17
N SER A 201 0.39 -20.91 8.82
CA SER A 201 -0.63 -20.11 8.14
C SER A 201 -1.02 -18.82 8.88
N PRO A 202 -1.29 -18.80 10.20
CA PRO A 202 -1.65 -17.58 10.91
C PRO A 202 -0.60 -16.47 10.82
N PHE A 203 0.70 -16.82 10.89
CA PHE A 203 1.77 -15.84 10.80
C PHE A 203 1.82 -15.16 9.43
N HIS A 204 1.62 -15.95 8.37
CA HIS A 204 1.54 -15.43 7.01
C HIS A 204 0.35 -14.49 6.85
N SER A 205 -0.85 -14.92 7.28
CA SER A 205 -2.07 -14.13 7.18
C SER A 205 -1.99 -12.82 7.98
N CYS A 206 -1.34 -12.82 9.14
CA CYS A 206 -1.00 -11.59 9.89
C CYS A 206 -0.12 -10.62 9.08
N GLY A 207 0.91 -11.13 8.40
CA GLY A 207 1.80 -10.28 7.60
C GLY A 207 1.10 -9.67 6.38
N GLU A 208 0.27 -10.45 5.68
CA GLU A 208 -0.54 -9.95 4.57
C GLU A 208 -1.55 -8.90 5.04
N LEU A 209 -2.25 -9.15 6.15
CA LEU A 209 -3.14 -8.16 6.77
C LEU A 209 -2.41 -6.86 7.12
N SER A 210 -1.19 -6.95 7.69
CA SER A 210 -0.37 -5.78 8.02
C SER A 210 -0.01 -4.96 6.77
N LYS A 211 0.29 -5.61 5.64
CA LYS A 211 0.55 -4.92 4.36
C LYS A 211 -0.68 -4.17 3.88
N ILE A 212 -1.87 -4.78 3.95
CA ILE A 212 -3.13 -4.13 3.57
C ILE A 212 -3.43 -2.93 4.48
N ALA A 213 -3.34 -3.12 5.80
CA ALA A 213 -3.58 -2.06 6.78
C ALA A 213 -2.63 -0.86 6.58
N LYS A 214 -1.34 -1.11 6.32
CA LYS A 214 -0.37 -0.04 6.02
C LYS A 214 -0.70 0.73 4.74
N ARG A 215 -1.16 0.04 3.70
CA ARG A 215 -1.60 0.65 2.43
C ARG A 215 -2.83 1.53 2.65
N ALA A 216 -3.82 1.05 3.40
CA ALA A 216 -5.02 1.81 3.75
C ALA A 216 -4.66 3.06 4.56
N ALA A 217 -3.89 2.92 5.64
CA ALA A 217 -3.47 4.02 6.49
C ALA A 217 -2.68 5.10 5.71
N SER A 218 -1.77 4.68 4.83
CA SER A 218 -0.99 5.61 4.01
C SER A 218 -1.85 6.39 3.02
N HIS A 219 -2.87 5.75 2.43
CA HIS A 219 -3.81 6.39 1.52
C HIS A 219 -4.66 7.43 2.25
N LEU A 220 -5.21 7.06 3.42
CA LEU A 220 -5.98 7.97 4.28
C LEU A 220 -5.16 9.15 4.76
N ALA A 221 -3.93 8.94 5.22
CA ALA A 221 -3.04 10.02 5.68
C ALA A 221 -2.69 11.00 4.55
N LYS A 222 -2.42 10.52 3.34
CA LYS A 222 -2.18 11.40 2.17
C LYS A 222 -3.40 12.24 1.82
N ARG A 223 -4.58 11.65 1.92
CA ARG A 223 -5.85 12.31 1.63
C ARG A 223 -6.16 13.38 2.70
N GLU A 224 -5.99 13.06 3.97
CA GLU A 224 -6.15 14.02 5.08
C GLU A 224 -5.19 15.21 4.92
N ARG A 225 -3.92 14.98 4.55
CA ARG A 225 -2.96 16.05 4.30
C ARG A 225 -3.40 16.96 3.14
N ARG A 226 -3.95 16.40 2.06
CA ARG A 226 -4.49 17.18 0.93
C ARG A 226 -5.70 18.01 1.37
N PHE A 227 -6.60 17.42 2.15
CA PHE A 227 -7.78 18.10 2.68
C PHE A 227 -7.41 19.28 3.59
N ARG A 228 -6.47 19.08 4.53
CA ARG A 228 -5.96 20.17 5.38
C ARG A 228 -5.30 21.28 4.56
N LYS A 229 -4.46 20.92 3.58
CA LYS A 229 -3.83 21.91 2.69
C LYS A 229 -4.87 22.72 1.90
N SER A 230 -5.98 22.09 1.47
CA SER A 230 -7.06 22.82 0.80
C SER A 230 -7.86 23.72 1.74
N GLN A 231 -7.93 23.41 3.04
CA GLN A 231 -8.58 24.27 4.04
C GLN A 231 -7.69 25.42 4.53
N GLU A 232 -6.36 25.30 4.42
CA GLU A 232 -5.42 26.36 4.82
C GLU A 232 -5.28 27.49 3.78
N ILE A 233 -5.80 27.30 2.56
CA ILE A 233 -5.84 28.33 1.52
C ILE A 233 -7.16 29.09 1.72
N GLY A 234 -7.08 30.38 2.06
CA GLY A 234 -8.27 31.21 2.20
C GLY A 234 -8.95 31.50 0.85
N THR A 235 -9.99 32.34 0.86
CA THR A 235 -10.81 32.63 -0.33
C THR A 235 -10.56 34.00 -0.95
N ASN A 236 -9.84 34.88 -0.27
CA ASN A 236 -9.75 36.30 -0.65
C ASN A 236 -8.57 36.56 -1.60
N ILE A 237 -8.74 37.55 -2.48
CA ILE A 237 -7.62 38.11 -3.24
C ILE A 237 -7.01 39.26 -2.43
N PHE A 238 -5.77 39.08 -1.96
CA PHE A 238 -5.04 40.16 -1.31
C PHE A 238 -4.48 41.13 -2.36
N ILE A 239 -4.61 42.43 -2.11
CA ILE A 239 -4.04 43.49 -2.95
C ILE A 239 -3.04 44.29 -2.10
N GLY A 240 -1.74 44.04 -2.33
CA GLY A 240 -0.65 44.81 -1.74
C GLY A 240 -0.33 46.01 -2.64
N HIS A 241 -0.21 47.22 -2.08
CA HIS A 241 -0.04 48.41 -2.91
C HIS A 241 0.66 49.56 -2.15
N GLY A 242 1.24 50.47 -2.92
CA GLY A 242 1.84 51.71 -2.43
C GLY A 242 0.81 52.83 -2.21
N ARG A 243 1.21 54.08 -2.44
CA ARG A 243 0.33 55.26 -2.40
C ARG A 243 -0.53 55.41 -3.66
N SER A 244 -0.12 54.80 -4.76
CA SER A 244 -0.78 54.90 -6.06
C SER A 244 -2.22 54.42 -5.98
N LEU A 245 -3.17 55.17 -6.54
CA LEU A 245 -4.59 54.80 -6.52
C LEU A 245 -4.96 53.71 -7.53
N GLN A 246 -4.01 53.24 -8.35
CA GLN A 246 -4.21 52.21 -9.37
C GLN A 246 -4.77 50.90 -8.79
N TRP A 247 -4.48 50.60 -7.52
CA TRP A 247 -5.05 49.42 -6.85
C TRP A 247 -6.58 49.42 -6.83
N LYS A 248 -7.23 50.60 -6.81
CA LYS A 248 -8.69 50.71 -6.81
C LYS A 248 -9.29 50.14 -8.09
N GLU A 249 -8.62 50.36 -9.21
CA GLU A 249 -9.08 49.84 -10.51
C GLU A 249 -8.97 48.32 -10.56
N LEU A 250 -7.87 47.75 -10.04
CA LEU A 250 -7.72 46.30 -9.91
C LEU A 250 -8.77 45.70 -8.95
N LYS A 251 -9.01 46.38 -7.83
CA LYS A 251 -10.02 46.02 -6.84
C LYS A 251 -11.43 46.04 -7.41
N ASP A 252 -11.80 47.07 -8.17
CA ASP A 252 -13.10 47.17 -8.85
C ASP A 252 -13.22 46.08 -9.93
N PHE A 253 -12.15 45.76 -10.66
CA PHE A 253 -12.14 44.63 -11.60
C PHE A 253 -12.39 43.29 -10.88
N ILE A 254 -11.66 43.00 -9.81
CA ILE A 254 -11.81 41.78 -9.01
C ILE A 254 -13.22 41.66 -8.42
N GLN A 255 -13.73 42.74 -7.82
CA GLN A 255 -15.02 42.74 -7.15
C GLN A 255 -16.19 42.75 -8.14
N ASP A 256 -16.22 43.72 -9.05
CA ASP A 256 -17.42 44.02 -9.84
C ASP A 256 -17.49 43.19 -11.13
N LYS A 257 -16.34 42.79 -11.70
CA LYS A 257 -16.31 41.95 -12.91
C LYS A 257 -16.20 40.47 -12.60
N LEU A 258 -15.36 40.09 -11.63
CA LEU A 258 -15.11 38.68 -11.30
C LEU A 258 -15.94 38.18 -10.10
N GLY A 259 -16.54 39.08 -9.31
CA GLY A 259 -17.37 38.68 -8.17
C GLY A 259 -16.59 38.07 -7.01
N LEU A 260 -15.27 38.28 -6.96
CA LEU A 260 -14.40 37.65 -5.98
C LEU A 260 -14.21 38.53 -4.72
N PRO A 261 -14.09 37.92 -3.53
CA PRO A 261 -13.76 38.67 -2.32
C PRO A 261 -12.30 39.13 -2.36
N TRP A 262 -12.05 40.32 -1.82
CA TRP A 262 -10.72 40.93 -1.82
C TRP A 262 -10.41 41.55 -0.46
N ASP A 263 -9.11 41.74 -0.19
CA ASP A 263 -8.65 42.43 1.01
C ASP A 263 -7.43 43.35 0.72
N GLU A 264 -7.33 44.45 1.45
CA GLU A 264 -6.20 45.40 1.39
C GLU A 264 -5.77 45.83 2.79
N PHE A 265 -4.48 46.16 2.94
CA PHE A 265 -3.93 46.52 4.24
C PHE A 265 -4.53 47.82 4.82
N ASN A 266 -4.95 48.77 3.97
CA ASN A 266 -5.38 50.12 4.39
C ASN A 266 -6.86 50.29 4.76
N ARG A 267 -7.67 49.23 4.73
CA ARG A 267 -9.06 49.30 5.25
C ARG A 267 -9.03 49.70 6.75
N ILE A 268 -10.05 50.36 7.29
CA ILE A 268 -10.00 51.01 8.62
C ILE A 268 -9.52 50.03 9.71
N PRO A 269 -8.46 50.35 10.49
CA PRO A 269 -8.04 49.52 11.62
C PRO A 269 -9.18 49.40 12.64
N VAL A 270 -9.56 48.17 12.98
CA VAL A 270 -10.49 47.94 14.09
C VAL A 270 -9.74 48.20 15.39
N ALA A 271 -10.31 49.02 16.27
CA ALA A 271 -9.69 49.35 17.56
C ALA A 271 -9.34 48.07 18.35
N GLY A 272 -8.08 47.96 18.79
CA GLY A 272 -7.58 46.81 19.55
C GLY A 272 -6.85 45.74 18.74
N ILE A 273 -6.84 45.80 17.41
CA ILE A 273 -6.08 44.87 16.56
C ILE A 273 -4.75 45.52 16.15
N THR A 274 -3.63 44.83 16.41
CA THR A 274 -2.31 45.31 15.96
C THR A 274 -2.16 45.12 14.45
N ASN A 275 -1.36 45.97 13.81
CA ASN A 275 -1.05 45.85 12.38
C ASN A 275 -0.47 44.47 12.02
N ILE A 276 0.29 43.87 12.94
CA ILE A 276 0.86 42.52 12.78
C ILE A 276 -0.25 41.46 12.78
N ALA A 277 -1.15 41.50 13.78
CA ALA A 277 -2.24 40.54 13.88
C ALA A 277 -3.15 40.59 12.65
N ARG A 278 -3.42 41.80 12.13
CA ARG A 278 -4.19 41.97 10.91
C ARG A 278 -3.48 41.41 9.68
N LEU A 279 -2.19 41.72 9.49
CA LEU A 279 -1.43 41.18 8.37
C LEU A 279 -1.38 39.65 8.40
N SER A 280 -1.22 39.05 9.59
CA SER A 280 -1.30 37.60 9.75
C SER A 280 -2.66 37.01 9.40
N GLN A 281 -3.76 37.71 9.74
CA GLN A 281 -5.10 37.29 9.33
C GLN A 281 -5.25 37.32 7.81
N MET A 282 -4.87 38.42 7.16
CA MET A 282 -4.94 38.57 5.71
C MET A 282 -4.08 37.53 4.97
N LEU A 283 -2.91 37.18 5.51
CA LEU A 283 -2.05 36.12 5.00
C LEU A 283 -2.69 34.73 5.07
N ASN A 284 -3.53 34.47 6.06
CA ASN A 284 -4.25 33.20 6.20
C ASN A 284 -5.51 33.17 5.33
N ASP A 285 -6.18 34.31 5.17
CA ASP A 285 -7.45 34.42 4.44
C ASP A 285 -7.26 34.56 2.91
N ALA A 286 -6.03 34.78 2.45
CA ALA A 286 -5.73 34.95 1.03
C ALA A 286 -5.63 33.61 0.27
N ALA A 287 -6.38 33.51 -0.84
CA ALA A 287 -6.24 32.48 -1.86
C ALA A 287 -5.04 32.74 -2.78
N ILE A 288 -4.85 34.02 -3.09
CA ILE A 288 -3.86 34.58 -4.01
C ILE A 288 -3.61 36.04 -3.63
N ALA A 289 -2.45 36.58 -3.99
CA ALA A 289 -2.07 37.96 -3.75
C ALA A 289 -1.56 38.62 -5.03
N PHE A 290 -2.03 39.84 -5.31
CA PHE A 290 -1.49 40.73 -6.33
C PHE A 290 -0.83 41.94 -5.68
N LEU A 291 0.44 42.18 -6.03
CA LEU A 291 1.27 43.18 -5.37
C LEU A 291 1.72 44.21 -6.38
N ILE A 292 1.21 45.42 -6.23
CA ILE A 292 1.35 46.52 -7.18
C ILE A 292 2.57 47.34 -6.81
N LEU A 293 3.61 47.24 -7.64
CA LEU A 293 4.85 47.96 -7.51
C LEU A 293 4.85 49.13 -8.52
N THR A 294 4.67 50.34 -8.01
CA THR A 294 4.64 51.61 -8.74
C THR A 294 5.87 52.46 -8.42
N ALA A 295 6.28 53.32 -9.35
CA ALA A 295 7.46 54.17 -9.18
C ALA A 295 7.15 55.35 -8.23
N GLU A 296 7.31 55.16 -6.92
CA GLU A 296 6.84 56.10 -5.89
C GLU A 296 7.94 56.74 -5.04
N ASP A 297 8.96 56.00 -4.65
CA ASP A 297 10.01 56.48 -3.74
C ASP A 297 11.28 56.77 -4.57
N GLU A 298 11.65 58.04 -4.66
CA GLU A 298 12.89 58.48 -5.31
C GLU A 298 14.08 58.28 -4.36
N GLN A 299 15.11 57.60 -4.85
CA GLN A 299 16.34 57.31 -4.13
C GLN A 299 17.35 58.45 -4.27
N ALA A 300 18.33 58.49 -3.37
CA ALA A 300 19.40 59.48 -3.37
C ALA A 300 20.28 59.46 -4.65
N ASP A 301 20.20 58.39 -5.44
CA ASP A 301 20.89 58.23 -6.73
C ASP A 301 20.01 58.58 -7.95
N GLY A 302 18.80 59.12 -7.71
CA GLY A 302 17.85 59.56 -8.75
C GLY A 302 17.00 58.43 -9.34
N LYS A 303 17.14 57.19 -8.86
CA LYS A 303 16.29 56.06 -9.28
C LYS A 303 14.99 56.06 -8.52
N ILE A 304 13.92 55.59 -9.16
CA ILE A 304 12.58 55.54 -8.55
C ILE A 304 12.21 54.08 -8.31
N GLN A 305 11.96 53.74 -7.04
CA GLN A 305 11.65 52.38 -6.60
C GLN A 305 10.23 52.26 -6.05
N ALA A 306 9.76 51.01 -5.99
CA ALA A 306 8.53 50.70 -5.30
C ALA A 306 8.68 50.91 -3.80
N ARG A 307 7.56 51.24 -3.17
CA ARG A 307 7.49 51.50 -1.74
C ARG A 307 7.96 50.28 -0.93
N MET A 308 8.87 50.50 0.01
CA MET A 308 9.53 49.43 0.78
C MET A 308 8.54 48.48 1.48
N ASN A 309 7.41 49.00 1.97
CA ASN A 309 6.39 48.19 2.63
C ASN A 309 5.79 47.14 1.69
N VAL A 310 5.57 47.48 0.42
CA VAL A 310 4.97 46.57 -0.58
C VAL A 310 5.94 45.43 -0.91
N ILE A 311 7.25 45.72 -0.94
CA ILE A 311 8.29 44.70 -1.10
C ILE A 311 8.27 43.73 0.09
N HIS A 312 8.12 44.25 1.30
CA HIS A 312 8.06 43.43 2.50
C HIS A 312 6.82 42.53 2.51
N GLU A 313 5.67 43.08 2.11
CA GLU A 313 4.44 42.29 1.87
C GLU A 313 4.65 41.23 0.79
N ALA A 314 5.39 41.53 -0.28
CA ALA A 314 5.76 40.56 -1.31
C ALA A 314 6.54 39.39 -0.78
N GLY A 315 7.56 39.64 0.04
CA GLY A 315 8.28 38.57 0.72
C GLY A 315 7.38 37.70 1.60
N LEU A 316 6.48 38.32 2.36
CA LEU A 316 5.57 37.60 3.26
C LEU A 316 4.56 36.73 2.51
N PHE A 317 3.90 37.27 1.48
CA PHE A 317 2.93 36.53 0.67
C PHE A 317 3.59 35.47 -0.20
N GLN A 318 4.79 35.71 -0.75
CA GLN A 318 5.54 34.68 -1.46
C GLN A 318 5.99 33.57 -0.52
N GLY A 319 6.36 33.88 0.73
CA GLY A 319 6.67 32.88 1.75
C GLY A 319 5.49 32.01 2.15
N LYS A 320 4.27 32.57 2.19
CA LYS A 320 3.04 31.88 2.59
C LYS A 320 2.35 31.13 1.44
N LEU A 321 2.15 31.79 0.31
CA LEU A 321 1.37 31.28 -0.83
C LEU A 321 2.24 30.66 -1.94
N GLY A 322 3.53 30.96 -1.95
CA GLY A 322 4.45 30.57 -3.04
C GLY A 322 4.36 31.51 -4.25
N PHE A 323 5.36 31.41 -5.13
CA PHE A 323 5.52 32.31 -6.29
C PHE A 323 4.42 32.19 -7.35
N THR A 324 3.69 31.07 -7.40
CA THR A 324 2.57 30.94 -8.33
C THR A 324 1.33 31.72 -7.86
N ARG A 325 1.24 32.04 -6.57
CA ARG A 325 0.05 32.68 -5.99
C ARG A 325 0.31 34.05 -5.35
N ALA A 326 1.55 34.50 -5.30
CA ALA A 326 1.90 35.86 -4.91
C ALA A 326 2.55 36.56 -6.10
N ILE A 327 1.74 37.25 -6.89
CA ILE A 327 2.10 37.81 -8.20
C ILE A 327 2.44 39.29 -8.07
N ILE A 328 3.57 39.66 -8.66
CA ILE A 328 4.02 41.04 -8.74
C ILE A 328 3.46 41.68 -10.01
N LEU A 329 2.75 42.79 -9.84
CA LEU A 329 2.33 43.70 -10.90
C LEU A 329 3.30 44.89 -10.91
N LEU A 330 4.18 44.97 -11.90
CA LEU A 330 5.25 45.96 -11.95
C LEU A 330 4.96 47.06 -12.99
N GLU A 331 4.92 48.30 -12.53
CA GLU A 331 4.76 49.47 -13.40
C GLU A 331 6.04 49.74 -14.20
N GLU A 332 5.90 50.04 -15.49
CA GLU A 332 7.01 50.49 -16.32
C GLU A 332 7.65 51.78 -15.78
N GLY A 333 8.97 51.76 -15.63
CA GLY A 333 9.74 52.87 -15.05
C GLY A 333 9.94 52.76 -13.53
N CYS A 334 9.37 51.73 -12.88
CA CYS A 334 9.78 51.32 -11.54
C CYS A 334 11.01 50.40 -11.63
N GLU A 335 12.04 50.66 -10.83
CA GLU A 335 13.17 49.74 -10.75
C GLU A 335 12.80 48.38 -10.14
N GLU A 336 13.42 47.33 -10.69
CA GLU A 336 13.34 45.98 -10.15
C GLU A 336 14.29 45.81 -8.96
N PHE A 337 13.85 45.04 -7.96
CA PHE A 337 14.73 44.59 -6.89
C PHE A 337 15.54 43.39 -7.35
N SER A 338 16.82 43.33 -6.99
CA SER A 338 17.78 42.32 -7.43
C SER A 338 17.31 40.87 -7.24
N ASN A 339 16.42 40.62 -6.29
CA ASN A 339 15.94 39.28 -5.92
C ASN A 339 14.73 38.79 -6.75
N ILE A 340 14.19 39.58 -7.68
CA ILE A 340 13.02 39.22 -8.51
C ILE A 340 13.43 38.74 -9.92
N GLN A 341 14.70 38.85 -10.30
CA GLN A 341 15.19 38.38 -11.60
C GLN A 341 14.97 36.87 -11.75
N GLY A 342 13.99 36.49 -12.58
CA GLY A 342 13.58 35.09 -12.83
C GLY A 342 12.24 34.66 -12.22
N LEU A 343 11.53 35.55 -11.52
CA LEU A 343 10.18 35.29 -11.01
C LEU A 343 9.09 35.79 -11.97
N GLY A 344 7.92 35.14 -11.94
CA GLY A 344 6.76 35.53 -12.74
C GLY A 344 6.24 36.90 -12.29
N GLN A 345 6.32 37.88 -13.20
CA GLN A 345 5.82 39.24 -13.01
C GLN A 345 4.92 39.61 -14.18
N ILE A 346 3.89 40.41 -13.90
CA ILE A 346 3.06 41.03 -14.94
C ILE A 346 3.47 42.49 -15.01
N ARG A 347 3.90 42.95 -16.17
CA ARG A 347 4.27 44.36 -16.37
C ARG A 347 3.08 45.14 -16.91
N PHE A 348 2.96 46.39 -16.51
CA PHE A 348 1.94 47.29 -17.06
C PHE A 348 2.50 48.69 -17.33
N PRO A 349 1.96 49.40 -18.35
CA PRO A 349 2.42 50.76 -18.67
C PRO A 349 2.15 51.74 -17.53
N LYS A 350 3.01 52.76 -17.41
CA LYS A 350 2.91 53.79 -16.36
C LYS A 350 1.51 54.41 -16.30
N GLY A 351 0.88 54.33 -15.12
CA GLY A 351 -0.47 54.86 -14.88
C GLY A 351 -1.61 54.08 -15.56
N ASN A 352 -1.37 52.89 -16.11
CA ASN A 352 -2.39 52.09 -16.81
C ASN A 352 -2.40 50.62 -16.38
N ILE A 353 -2.74 50.36 -15.11
CA ILE A 353 -2.86 49.00 -14.56
C ILE A 353 -3.88 48.11 -15.29
N LYS A 354 -4.87 48.69 -15.98
CA LYS A 354 -5.88 47.93 -16.75
C LYS A 354 -5.26 47.03 -17.82
N ALA A 355 -4.07 47.39 -18.31
CA ALA A 355 -3.35 46.57 -19.29
C ALA A 355 -3.01 45.17 -18.75
N ALA A 356 -2.87 45.02 -17.42
CA ALA A 356 -2.58 43.75 -16.75
C ALA A 356 -3.82 42.89 -16.47
N PHE A 357 -5.04 43.37 -16.72
CA PHE A 357 -6.26 42.66 -16.27
C PHE A 357 -6.47 41.31 -16.95
N GLN A 358 -6.08 41.18 -18.23
CA GLN A 358 -6.17 39.88 -18.91
C GLN A 358 -5.18 38.88 -18.29
N ASP A 359 -3.93 39.29 -18.04
CA ASP A 359 -2.94 38.43 -17.40
C ASP A 359 -3.35 38.05 -15.97
N VAL A 360 -3.93 39.00 -15.22
CA VAL A 360 -4.51 38.75 -13.89
C VAL A 360 -5.60 37.69 -13.99
N ARG A 361 -6.49 37.80 -14.98
CA ARG A 361 -7.56 36.82 -15.22
C ARG A 361 -6.99 35.44 -15.55
N ASP A 362 -6.02 35.37 -16.45
CA ASP A 362 -5.38 34.11 -16.86
C ASP A 362 -4.71 33.42 -15.66
N VAL A 363 -4.10 34.18 -14.74
CA VAL A 363 -3.57 33.66 -13.49
C VAL A 363 -4.68 33.08 -12.60
N LEU A 364 -5.81 33.79 -12.46
CA LEU A 364 -6.93 33.33 -11.64
C LEU A 364 -7.58 32.05 -12.21
N GLU A 365 -7.73 31.96 -13.54
CA GLU A 365 -8.20 30.75 -14.22
C GLU A 365 -7.21 29.58 -14.04
N ARG A 366 -5.90 29.83 -14.17
CA ARG A 366 -4.84 28.83 -13.94
C ARG A 366 -4.88 28.27 -12.52
N GLU A 367 -5.16 29.11 -11.52
CA GLU A 367 -5.24 28.70 -10.11
C GLU A 367 -6.63 28.16 -9.71
N GLY A 368 -7.60 28.14 -10.64
CA GLY A 368 -8.95 27.61 -10.43
C GLY A 368 -9.83 28.47 -9.52
N LEU A 369 -9.62 29.79 -9.52
CA LEU A 369 -10.38 30.75 -8.71
C LEU A 369 -11.58 31.36 -9.46
N ILE A 370 -11.62 31.26 -10.79
CA ILE A 370 -12.74 31.64 -11.68
C ILE A 370 -12.94 30.64 -12.79
#